data_AF-A0A8S4N3C3-F1
#
_entry.id   AF-A0A8S4N3C3-F1
#
_cell.length_a   1.000
_cell.length_b   1.000
_cell.length_c   1.000
_cell.angle_alpha   90.00
_cell.angle_beta   90.00
_cell.angle_gamma   90.00
#
_symmetry.space_group_name_H-M   'P 1'
#
loop_
_entity.id
_entity.type
_entity.pdbx_description
1 polymer ?
#
loop_
_entity_poly.entity_id
_entity_poly.type
_entity_poly.pdbx_seq_one_letter_code
_entity_poly.pdbx_strand_id
1 'polypeptide(L)'
;MSTQPKRARIQDEFSEQDETAEKKEKDGVSSLMEDFNIQDDEKQRTGQPDDSAPLDAAKGKERFLQRSQSRKEAKEKTKLTLNDTGETSNYMYKLGQKIAKFGKEKNSKQIKQQAKDMCALAEEYLKLTETSAEGWYFVKACCLFNAALRRYQKIQWDIKDQENTTGSQETYIKKRLQVIETEFLKKVPSNPKVSNMSTSESAIKFRSLINEVREYETNTINHIHENVMKIDLSGTADMSEDAEIQTIEESNIFYNTVTDKIKGFHNSVIEDCMKVLGVPQCRYAILGHGSLARKEATAWSDLEFSVLYDPTEKSPEHVEDIKAYFRVLAHYIHIKILNLAETLPYCL
;
A
#
# COMPACT_ATOMS: atom_id res chain seq x y z
N MET A 1 -35.13 -22.31 49.49
CA MET A 1 -35.05 -23.57 48.72
C MET A 1 -35.08 -23.18 47.25
N SER A 2 -33.91 -23.07 46.64
CA SER A 2 -33.73 -22.45 45.31
C SER A 2 -33.26 -23.49 44.31
N THR A 3 -33.98 -23.56 43.21
CA THR A 3 -33.93 -24.50 42.09
C THR A 3 -32.67 -24.35 41.25
N GLN A 4 -31.96 -25.46 41.00
CA GLN A 4 -30.99 -25.56 39.91
C GLN A 4 -31.70 -25.79 38.57
N PRO A 5 -31.20 -25.23 37.46
CA PRO A 5 -31.46 -25.77 36.13
C PRO A 5 -30.26 -26.56 35.58
N LYS A 6 -30.61 -27.58 34.81
CA LYS A 6 -29.78 -28.59 34.15
C LYS A 6 -28.87 -27.96 33.09
N ARG A 7 -27.60 -28.41 33.06
CA ARG A 7 -26.67 -28.25 31.93
C ARG A 7 -27.22 -28.96 30.69
N ALA A 8 -27.43 -28.22 29.60
CA ALA A 8 -27.56 -28.79 28.27
C ALA A 8 -26.18 -28.82 27.60
N ARG A 9 -25.90 -29.94 26.96
CA ARG A 9 -24.68 -30.30 26.24
C ARG A 9 -24.91 -29.95 24.77
N ILE A 10 -24.18 -28.97 24.25
CA ILE A 10 -24.00 -28.73 22.81
C ILE A 10 -22.51 -28.45 22.62
N GLN A 11 -21.77 -29.52 22.37
CA GLN A 11 -20.49 -29.52 21.68
C GLN A 11 -20.69 -30.39 20.44
N ASP A 12 -19.94 -30.06 19.39
CA ASP A 12 -19.80 -30.77 18.12
C ASP A 12 -20.77 -30.30 17.02
N GLU A 13 -20.40 -29.20 16.35
CA GLU A 13 -20.73 -28.95 14.93
C GLU A 13 -19.95 -27.79 14.28
N PHE A 14 -18.95 -27.18 14.96
CA PHE A 14 -18.22 -26.00 14.44
C PHE A 14 -16.74 -26.24 14.09
N SER A 15 -16.25 -27.49 14.02
CA SER A 15 -14.83 -27.78 13.77
C SER A 15 -14.51 -28.40 12.40
N GLU A 16 -15.49 -28.78 11.58
CA GLU A 16 -15.21 -29.48 10.29
C GLU A 16 -15.13 -28.56 9.06
N GLN A 17 -15.56 -27.30 9.16
CA GLN A 17 -15.56 -26.37 8.02
C GLN A 17 -14.24 -25.58 7.85
N ASP A 18 -13.45 -25.38 8.92
CA ASP A 18 -12.16 -24.69 8.83
C ASP A 18 -11.02 -25.61 8.38
N GLU A 19 -11.01 -26.87 8.82
CA GLU A 19 -9.99 -27.84 8.38
C GLU A 19 -10.11 -28.18 6.88
N THR A 20 -11.29 -28.05 6.28
CA THR A 20 -11.49 -28.31 4.85
C THR A 20 -11.08 -27.12 3.96
N ALA A 21 -11.04 -25.89 4.49
CA ALA A 21 -10.53 -24.72 3.79
C ALA A 21 -8.99 -24.69 3.81
N GLU A 22 -8.38 -24.97 4.96
CA GLU A 22 -6.92 -25.00 5.12
C GLU A 22 -6.26 -26.15 4.33
N LYS A 23 -6.97 -27.27 4.17
CA LYS A 23 -6.51 -28.42 3.37
C LYS A 23 -6.59 -28.15 1.87
N LYS A 24 -7.61 -27.42 1.40
CA LYS A 24 -7.71 -26.99 -0.02
C LYS A 24 -6.66 -25.94 -0.42
N GLU A 25 -6.25 -25.09 0.52
CA GLU A 25 -5.18 -24.11 0.29
C GLU A 25 -3.80 -24.79 0.28
N LYS A 26 -3.56 -25.77 1.17
CA LYS A 26 -2.33 -26.59 1.16
C LYS A 26 -2.22 -27.51 -0.07
N ASP A 27 -3.31 -28.13 -0.50
CA ASP A 27 -3.32 -29.01 -1.69
C ASP A 27 -3.13 -28.21 -2.99
N GLY A 28 -3.66 -26.98 -3.07
CA GLY A 28 -3.47 -26.07 -4.21
C GLY A 28 -2.06 -25.48 -4.31
N VAL A 29 -1.42 -25.18 -3.19
CA VAL A 29 -0.01 -24.73 -3.14
C VAL A 29 0.95 -25.90 -3.38
N SER A 30 0.63 -27.11 -2.90
CA SER A 30 1.41 -28.32 -3.16
C SER A 30 1.37 -28.72 -4.65
N SER A 31 0.19 -28.63 -5.29
CA SER A 31 0.05 -28.87 -6.74
C SER A 31 0.83 -27.86 -7.60
N LEU A 32 1.00 -26.62 -7.14
CA LEU A 32 1.83 -25.62 -7.83
C LEU A 32 3.33 -25.79 -7.57
N MET A 33 3.73 -26.50 -6.50
CA MET A 33 5.13 -26.81 -6.21
C MET A 33 5.61 -28.13 -6.81
N GLU A 34 4.73 -29.11 -7.05
CA GLU A 34 5.10 -30.37 -7.71
C GLU A 34 5.51 -30.19 -9.18
N ASP A 35 5.00 -29.16 -9.87
CA ASP A 35 5.42 -28.80 -11.24
C ASP A 35 6.80 -28.12 -11.31
N PHE A 36 7.40 -27.78 -10.16
CA PHE A 36 8.76 -27.23 -10.04
C PHE A 36 9.70 -28.24 -9.35
N ASN A 37 9.72 -29.49 -9.83
CA ASN A 37 10.69 -30.47 -9.37
C ASN A 37 12.09 -30.19 -9.94
N ILE A 38 12.90 -29.42 -9.20
CA ILE A 38 14.36 -29.34 -9.38
C ILE A 38 14.98 -30.27 -8.33
N GLN A 39 15.14 -31.54 -8.69
CA GLN A 39 16.11 -32.43 -8.05
C GLN A 39 16.89 -33.13 -9.14
N ASP A 40 18.07 -32.61 -9.41
CA ASP A 40 19.33 -33.36 -9.46
C ASP A 40 20.45 -32.40 -9.85
N ASP A 41 21.28 -32.02 -8.87
CA ASP A 41 22.74 -31.84 -9.03
C ASP A 41 23.37 -31.34 -7.72
N GLU A 42 23.33 -32.18 -6.69
CA GLU A 42 24.18 -32.02 -5.49
C GLU A 42 25.33 -33.04 -5.46
N LYS A 43 25.73 -33.56 -6.63
CA LYS A 43 26.90 -34.44 -6.78
C LYS A 43 27.79 -34.02 -7.94
N GLN A 44 28.42 -32.86 -7.83
CA GLN A 44 29.70 -32.57 -8.49
C GLN A 44 30.44 -31.40 -7.82
N ARG A 45 30.63 -31.48 -6.49
CA ARG A 45 31.70 -30.76 -5.79
C ARG A 45 32.94 -31.64 -5.69
N THR A 46 33.66 -31.78 -6.80
CA THR A 46 35.11 -32.07 -6.84
C THR A 46 35.59 -31.95 -8.29
N GLY A 47 36.25 -30.84 -8.65
CA GLY A 47 36.89 -30.70 -9.97
C GLY A 47 37.20 -29.25 -10.33
N GLN A 48 38.41 -29.00 -10.82
CA GLN A 48 39.01 -27.71 -11.19
C GLN A 48 38.25 -26.91 -12.28
N PRO A 49 38.52 -25.60 -12.44
CA PRO A 49 37.86 -24.77 -13.44
C PRO A 49 38.28 -25.16 -14.88
N ASP A 50 37.28 -25.36 -15.75
CA ASP A 50 37.45 -25.56 -17.19
C ASP A 50 37.27 -24.22 -17.92
N ASP A 51 38.39 -23.67 -18.40
CA ASP A 51 38.50 -22.47 -19.25
C ASP A 51 38.10 -22.79 -20.70
N SER A 52 36.82 -23.06 -20.98
CA SER A 52 36.39 -23.24 -22.38
C SER A 52 34.89 -23.02 -22.69
N ALA A 53 34.33 -21.84 -22.38
CA ALA A 53 33.10 -21.38 -23.05
C ALA A 53 33.05 -19.83 -23.17
N PRO A 54 33.05 -19.25 -24.39
CA PRO A 54 32.97 -17.80 -24.53
C PRO A 54 31.54 -17.30 -24.27
N LEU A 55 31.35 -16.62 -23.14
CA LEU A 55 30.19 -15.78 -22.87
C LEU A 55 30.12 -14.67 -23.93
N ASP A 56 29.09 -14.73 -24.79
CA ASP A 56 28.86 -13.80 -25.90
C ASP A 56 28.38 -12.42 -25.39
N ALA A 57 29.29 -11.72 -24.72
CA ALA A 57 29.11 -10.41 -24.08
C ALA A 57 28.71 -9.30 -25.08
N ALA A 58 28.87 -9.56 -26.40
CA ALA A 58 28.46 -8.66 -27.47
C ALA A 58 26.94 -8.49 -27.52
N LYS A 59 26.16 -9.57 -27.39
CA LYS A 59 24.69 -9.51 -27.43
C LYS A 59 24.07 -8.81 -26.23
N GLY A 60 24.71 -8.92 -25.05
CA GLY A 60 24.31 -8.19 -23.84
C GLY A 60 24.52 -6.68 -23.96
N LYS A 61 25.65 -6.26 -24.55
CA LYS A 61 25.95 -4.85 -24.81
C LYS A 61 25.02 -4.24 -25.85
N GLU A 62 24.67 -4.98 -26.90
CA GLU A 62 23.78 -4.49 -27.96
C GLU A 62 22.35 -4.25 -27.45
N ARG A 63 21.80 -5.16 -26.64
CA ARG A 63 20.48 -4.96 -25.97
C ARG A 63 20.48 -3.78 -25.01
N PHE A 64 21.59 -3.53 -24.31
CA PHE A 64 21.72 -2.37 -23.42
C PHE A 64 21.78 -1.05 -24.21
N LEU A 65 22.48 -1.04 -25.34
CA LEU A 65 22.61 0.12 -26.21
C LEU A 65 21.28 0.47 -26.89
N GLN A 66 20.53 -0.52 -27.39
CA GLN A 66 19.19 -0.31 -27.95
C GLN A 66 18.22 0.24 -26.89
N ARG A 67 18.20 -0.31 -25.66
CA ARG A 67 17.38 0.23 -24.55
C ARG A 67 17.77 1.65 -24.16
N SER A 68 19.05 1.99 -24.24
CA SER A 68 19.56 3.35 -23.98
C SER A 68 19.13 4.34 -25.06
N GLN A 69 19.16 3.93 -26.33
CA GLN A 69 18.71 4.75 -27.46
C GLN A 69 17.19 4.95 -27.45
N SER A 70 16.39 3.90 -27.23
CA SER A 70 14.93 4.05 -27.10
C SER A 70 14.53 4.93 -25.91
N ARG A 71 15.29 4.92 -24.81
CA ARG A 71 15.09 5.85 -23.68
C ARG A 71 15.46 7.30 -24.03
N LYS A 72 16.47 7.52 -24.88
CA LYS A 72 16.84 8.86 -25.36
C LYS A 72 15.79 9.41 -26.32
N GLU A 73 15.31 8.59 -27.25
CA GLU A 73 14.26 8.94 -28.21
C GLU A 73 12.91 9.17 -27.51
N ALA A 74 12.58 8.37 -26.50
CA ALA A 74 11.41 8.62 -25.65
C ALA A 74 11.54 9.95 -24.91
N LYS A 75 12.72 10.25 -24.32
CA LYS A 75 13.00 11.53 -23.65
C LYS A 75 12.96 12.72 -24.62
N GLU A 76 13.40 12.58 -25.86
CA GLU A 76 13.31 13.62 -26.89
C GLU A 76 11.88 13.83 -27.39
N LYS A 77 11.10 12.76 -27.58
CA LYS A 77 9.66 12.86 -27.89
C LYS A 77 8.89 13.54 -26.75
N THR A 78 9.20 13.24 -25.48
CA THR A 78 8.62 13.96 -24.33
C THR A 78 9.05 15.44 -24.32
N LYS A 79 10.26 15.76 -24.79
CA LYS A 79 10.79 17.13 -24.91
C LYS A 79 10.13 17.95 -26.02
N LEU A 80 9.65 17.33 -27.09
CA LEU A 80 8.99 18.03 -28.21
C LEU A 80 7.52 18.39 -27.93
N THR A 81 6.83 17.66 -27.04
CA THR A 81 5.47 18.01 -26.58
C THR A 81 5.46 19.13 -25.53
N LEU A 82 6.62 19.63 -25.12
CA LEU A 82 6.77 20.49 -23.95
C LEU A 82 6.50 21.99 -24.20
N ASN A 83 6.37 22.42 -25.45
CA ASN A 83 6.40 23.86 -25.79
C ASN A 83 5.15 24.66 -25.36
N ASP A 84 3.98 24.03 -25.18
CA ASP A 84 2.80 24.65 -24.51
C ASP A 84 2.68 24.28 -23.02
N THR A 85 3.46 23.30 -22.54
CA THR A 85 3.42 22.79 -21.15
C THR A 85 4.50 23.40 -20.25
N GLY A 86 5.41 24.21 -20.81
CA GLY A 86 6.53 24.80 -20.08
C GLY A 86 6.07 25.75 -18.97
N GLU A 87 5.00 26.50 -19.18
CA GLU A 87 4.47 27.44 -18.18
C GLU A 87 3.79 26.69 -17.01
N THR A 88 2.93 25.72 -17.30
CA THR A 88 2.28 24.87 -16.27
C THR A 88 3.32 24.08 -15.48
N SER A 89 4.31 23.48 -16.16
CA SER A 89 5.40 22.77 -15.49
C SER A 89 6.23 23.69 -14.59
N ASN A 90 6.50 24.93 -15.02
CA ASN A 90 7.22 25.92 -14.23
C ASN A 90 6.38 26.42 -13.04
N TYR A 91 5.07 26.61 -13.24
CA TYR A 91 4.13 26.97 -12.18
C TYR A 91 4.07 25.89 -11.09
N MET A 92 3.85 24.63 -11.48
CA MET A 92 3.81 23.49 -10.55
C MET A 92 5.15 23.30 -9.83
N TYR A 93 6.27 23.49 -10.52
CA TYR A 93 7.60 23.45 -9.91
C TYR A 93 7.79 24.55 -8.86
N LYS A 94 7.40 25.79 -9.17
CA LYS A 94 7.44 26.91 -8.20
C LYS A 94 6.53 26.65 -7.00
N LEU A 95 5.36 26.05 -7.21
CA LEU A 95 4.43 25.73 -6.14
C LEU A 95 4.97 24.60 -5.25
N GLY A 96 5.56 23.56 -5.84
CA GLY A 96 6.28 22.51 -5.11
C GLY A 96 7.42 23.07 -4.27
N GLN A 97 8.25 23.97 -4.83
CA GLN A 97 9.31 24.64 -4.07
C GLN A 97 8.78 25.49 -2.91
N LYS A 98 7.64 26.18 -3.09
CA LYS A 98 7.00 26.92 -2.00
C LYS A 98 6.63 25.98 -0.87
N ILE A 99 5.97 24.87 -1.19
CA ILE A 99 5.52 23.92 -0.18
C ILE A 99 6.70 23.25 0.56
N ALA A 100 7.78 22.91 -0.14
CA ALA A 100 8.98 22.28 0.43
C ALA A 100 9.76 23.21 1.39
N LYS A 101 9.75 24.53 1.15
CA LYS A 101 10.45 25.52 2.02
C LYS A 101 9.87 25.62 3.43
N PHE A 102 8.68 25.07 3.65
CA PHE A 102 7.90 25.26 4.86
C PHE A 102 8.04 24.14 5.91
N GLY A 103 9.08 23.30 5.82
CA GLY A 103 9.31 22.17 6.72
C GLY A 103 9.51 22.45 8.23
N LYS A 104 9.30 23.69 8.72
CA LYS A 104 9.47 24.10 10.13
C LYS A 104 8.49 25.20 10.61
N GLU A 105 7.25 25.21 10.13
CA GLU A 105 6.32 26.31 10.47
C GLU A 105 5.68 26.18 11.86
N LYS A 106 5.67 27.30 12.60
CA LYS A 106 5.12 27.41 13.97
C LYS A 106 3.81 28.21 14.06
N ASN A 107 3.35 28.85 12.98
CA ASN A 107 2.21 29.79 13.00
C ASN A 107 1.06 29.32 12.10
N SER A 108 -0.17 29.37 12.62
CA SER A 108 -1.41 28.95 11.95
C SER A 108 -1.68 29.65 10.62
N LYS A 109 -1.30 30.92 10.47
CA LYS A 109 -1.45 31.65 9.19
C LYS A 109 -0.63 31.01 8.07
N GLN A 110 0.57 30.54 8.38
CA GLN A 110 1.46 29.99 7.37
C GLN A 110 1.05 28.56 7.00
N ILE A 111 0.65 27.74 7.99
CA ILE A 111 0.04 26.41 7.77
C ILE A 111 -1.21 26.52 6.87
N LYS A 112 -2.05 27.55 7.09
CA LYS A 112 -3.25 27.80 6.27
C LYS A 112 -2.88 28.14 4.83
N GLN A 113 -1.82 28.92 4.63
CA GLN A 113 -1.35 29.24 3.28
C GLN A 113 -0.74 28.01 2.59
N GLN A 114 0.04 27.20 3.30
CA GLN A 114 0.58 25.96 2.78
C GLN A 114 -0.52 24.99 2.34
N ALA A 115 -1.59 24.85 3.14
CA ALA A 115 -2.74 24.03 2.77
C ALA A 115 -3.43 24.54 1.48
N LYS A 116 -3.55 25.86 1.30
CA LYS A 116 -4.09 26.45 0.06
C LYS A 116 -3.19 26.16 -1.14
N ASP A 117 -1.87 26.33 -0.97
CA ASP A 117 -0.89 26.06 -2.03
C ASP A 117 -0.90 24.58 -2.44
N MET A 118 -1.10 23.66 -1.48
CA MET A 118 -1.31 22.23 -1.75
C MET A 118 -2.58 21.95 -2.54
N CYS A 119 -3.72 22.54 -2.16
CA CYS A 119 -4.96 22.41 -2.91
C CYS A 119 -4.80 22.93 -4.35
N ALA A 120 -4.16 24.08 -4.53
CA ALA A 120 -3.88 24.62 -5.87
C ALA A 120 -3.02 23.66 -6.70
N LEU A 121 -1.97 23.07 -6.12
CA LEU A 121 -1.13 22.09 -6.81
C LEU A 121 -1.92 20.82 -7.17
N ALA A 122 -2.81 20.38 -6.29
CA ALA A 122 -3.66 19.23 -6.51
C ALA A 122 -4.63 19.46 -7.69
N GLU A 123 -5.22 20.65 -7.78
CA GLU A 123 -6.09 21.03 -8.91
C GLU A 123 -5.32 21.04 -10.24
N GLU A 124 -4.06 21.51 -10.25
CA GLU A 124 -3.24 21.42 -11.47
C GLU A 124 -2.97 19.98 -11.89
N TYR A 125 -2.72 19.08 -10.93
CA TYR A 125 -2.63 17.65 -11.24
C TYR A 125 -3.93 17.08 -11.80
N LEU A 126 -5.09 17.51 -11.31
CA LEU A 126 -6.38 17.06 -11.84
C LEU A 126 -6.63 17.56 -13.27
N LYS A 127 -6.25 18.80 -13.59
CA LYS A 127 -6.30 19.31 -14.98
C LYS A 127 -5.45 18.45 -15.93
N LEU A 128 -4.28 18.00 -15.49
CA LEU A 128 -3.44 17.10 -16.30
C LEU A 128 -4.11 15.74 -16.54
N THR A 129 -5.04 15.31 -15.68
CA THR A 129 -5.80 14.09 -15.95
C THR A 129 -6.77 14.26 -17.13
N GLU A 130 -7.25 15.47 -17.40
CA GLU A 130 -8.18 15.72 -18.51
C GLU A 130 -7.51 15.50 -19.87
N THR A 131 -6.22 15.82 -19.95
CA THR A 131 -5.40 15.64 -21.14
C THR A 131 -4.65 14.31 -21.17
N SER A 132 -4.44 13.66 -20.02
CA SER A 132 -3.69 12.41 -19.88
C SER A 132 -4.45 11.37 -19.04
N ALA A 133 -4.54 10.13 -19.54
CA ALA A 133 -5.16 9.00 -18.84
C ALA A 133 -4.24 8.38 -17.76
N GLU A 134 -3.17 9.06 -17.38
CA GLU A 134 -2.18 8.57 -16.42
C GLU A 134 -2.71 8.60 -14.97
N GLY A 135 -2.81 7.41 -14.35
CA GLY A 135 -3.38 7.24 -13.02
C GLY A 135 -2.57 7.92 -11.89
N TRP A 136 -1.27 8.12 -12.06
CA TRP A 136 -0.42 8.73 -11.02
C TRP A 136 -0.77 10.19 -10.74
N TYR A 137 -1.37 10.91 -11.70
CA TYR A 137 -1.86 12.27 -11.48
C TYR A 137 -2.98 12.31 -10.43
N PHE A 138 -3.90 11.35 -10.48
CA PHE A 138 -4.94 11.19 -9.45
C PHE A 138 -4.34 10.87 -8.09
N VAL A 139 -3.35 9.99 -8.02
CA VAL A 139 -2.65 9.64 -6.78
C VAL A 139 -1.99 10.88 -6.17
N LYS A 140 -1.29 11.70 -6.97
CA LYS A 140 -0.64 12.93 -6.50
C LYS A 140 -1.65 13.98 -6.04
N ALA A 141 -2.74 14.18 -6.77
CA ALA A 141 -3.81 15.07 -6.35
C ALA A 141 -4.43 14.61 -5.02
N CYS A 142 -4.75 13.32 -4.90
CA CYS A 142 -5.28 12.72 -3.68
C CYS A 142 -4.34 12.91 -2.48
N CYS A 143 -3.04 12.66 -2.68
CA CYS A 143 -2.00 12.88 -1.70
C CYS A 143 -1.96 14.34 -1.19
N LEU A 144 -1.97 15.31 -2.11
CA LEU A 144 -1.94 16.74 -1.79
C LEU A 144 -3.20 17.21 -1.06
N PHE A 145 -4.38 16.75 -1.48
CA PHE A 145 -5.63 17.07 -0.79
C PHE A 145 -5.67 16.50 0.62
N ASN A 146 -5.25 15.25 0.83
CA ASN A 146 -5.14 14.68 2.17
C ASN A 146 -4.12 15.43 3.04
N ALA A 147 -2.97 15.83 2.46
CA ALA A 147 -1.98 16.65 3.14
C ALA A 147 -2.50 18.04 3.53
N ALA A 148 -3.34 18.66 2.69
CA ALA A 148 -4.01 19.93 2.97
C ALA A 148 -5.09 19.78 4.06
N LEU A 149 -5.89 18.71 3.99
CA LEU A 149 -6.92 18.40 4.97
C LEU A 149 -6.34 18.27 6.38
N ARG A 150 -5.23 17.54 6.52
CA ARG A 150 -4.54 17.38 7.82
C ARG A 150 -4.03 18.70 8.39
N ARG A 151 -3.56 19.61 7.54
CA ARG A 151 -3.14 20.96 7.98
C ARG A 151 -4.31 21.79 8.49
N TYR A 152 -5.46 21.73 7.81
CA TYR A 152 -6.68 22.40 8.28
C TYR A 152 -7.17 21.83 9.61
N GLN A 153 -7.15 20.51 9.77
CA GLN A 153 -7.52 19.85 11.02
C GLN A 153 -6.58 20.22 12.17
N LYS A 154 -5.27 20.30 11.91
CA LYS A 154 -4.28 20.73 12.91
C LYS A 154 -4.57 22.15 13.42
N ILE A 155 -4.84 23.09 12.50
CA ILE A 155 -5.20 24.47 12.86
C ILE A 155 -6.43 24.52 13.76
N GLN A 156 -7.45 23.72 13.45
CA GLN A 156 -8.68 23.65 14.26
C GLN A 156 -8.41 23.13 15.68
N TRP A 157 -7.54 22.12 15.81
CA TRP A 157 -7.17 21.55 17.12
C TRP A 157 -6.32 22.53 17.96
N ASP A 158 -5.34 23.20 17.34
CA ASP A 158 -4.42 24.11 18.04
C ASP A 158 -5.08 25.41 18.53
N ILE A 159 -6.09 25.93 17.82
CA ILE A 159 -6.61 27.28 18.11
C ILE A 159 -7.79 27.27 19.10
N LYS A 160 -8.51 26.16 19.32
CA LYS A 160 -9.82 26.18 20.01
C LYS A 160 -10.75 27.30 19.50
N ASP A 161 -10.53 27.81 18.27
CA ASP A 161 -11.41 28.81 17.68
C ASP A 161 -12.69 28.11 17.26
N GLN A 162 -13.78 28.45 17.93
CA GLN A 162 -15.14 28.08 17.53
C GLN A 162 -15.61 28.86 16.28
N GLU A 163 -14.78 29.72 15.70
CA GLU A 163 -15.14 30.40 14.46
C GLU A 163 -15.04 29.45 13.25
N ASN A 164 -16.23 29.16 12.72
CA ASN A 164 -16.66 28.33 11.59
C ASN A 164 -15.88 28.48 10.25
N THR A 165 -14.75 29.17 10.22
CA THR A 165 -14.05 29.62 9.00
C THR A 165 -13.32 28.49 8.27
N THR A 166 -13.02 27.37 8.94
CA THR A 166 -12.27 26.25 8.36
C THR A 166 -13.18 25.15 7.80
N GLY A 167 -14.42 25.06 8.27
CA GLY A 167 -15.38 24.01 7.88
C GLY A 167 -15.70 24.01 6.38
N SER A 168 -15.72 25.18 5.74
CA SER A 168 -15.94 25.31 4.29
C SER A 168 -14.81 24.65 3.48
N GLN A 169 -13.55 24.83 3.88
CA GLN A 169 -12.39 24.29 3.16
C GLN A 169 -12.23 22.79 3.39
N GLU A 170 -12.43 22.32 4.62
CA GLU A 170 -12.44 20.88 4.91
C GLU A 170 -13.55 20.17 4.12
N THR A 171 -14.75 20.74 4.08
CA THR A 171 -15.88 20.19 3.30
C THR A 171 -15.55 20.15 1.81
N TYR A 172 -14.93 21.22 1.29
CA TYR A 172 -14.46 21.25 -0.10
C TYR A 172 -13.48 20.11 -0.39
N ILE A 173 -12.45 19.95 0.44
CA ILE A 173 -11.42 18.93 0.24
C ILE A 173 -12.01 17.52 0.31
N LYS A 174 -12.86 17.23 1.31
CA LYS A 174 -13.56 15.93 1.43
C LYS A 174 -14.39 15.63 0.18
N LYS A 175 -15.11 16.62 -0.33
CA LYS A 175 -15.88 16.48 -1.58
C LYS A 175 -14.96 16.23 -2.78
N ARG A 176 -13.81 16.92 -2.88
CA ARG A 176 -12.84 16.67 -3.97
C ARG A 176 -12.25 15.26 -3.89
N LEU A 177 -11.90 14.76 -2.71
CA LEU A 177 -11.39 13.39 -2.53
C LEU A 177 -12.38 12.32 -3.03
N GLN A 178 -13.68 12.51 -2.77
CA GLN A 178 -14.74 11.62 -3.30
C GLN A 178 -14.84 11.70 -4.83
N VAL A 179 -14.72 12.92 -5.40
CA VAL A 179 -14.77 13.14 -6.84
C VAL A 179 -13.57 12.50 -7.55
N ILE A 180 -12.37 12.60 -6.99
CA ILE A 180 -11.14 12.03 -7.55
C ILE A 180 -11.27 10.53 -7.79
N GLU A 181 -11.80 9.79 -6.81
CA GLU A 181 -11.99 8.35 -6.95
C GLU A 181 -12.97 8.02 -8.07
N THR A 182 -14.08 8.76 -8.14
CA THR A 182 -15.11 8.58 -9.16
C THR A 182 -14.59 8.94 -10.56
N GLU A 183 -13.81 10.02 -10.69
CA GLU A 183 -13.20 10.45 -11.96
C GLU A 183 -12.11 9.50 -12.43
N PHE A 184 -11.32 8.95 -11.51
CA PHE A 184 -10.32 7.92 -11.80
C PHE A 184 -11.00 6.70 -12.43
N LEU A 185 -12.05 6.16 -11.79
CA LEU A 185 -12.77 4.99 -12.28
C LEU A 185 -13.42 5.21 -13.66
N LYS A 186 -13.92 6.43 -13.93
CA LYS A 186 -14.49 6.77 -15.24
C LYS A 186 -13.47 6.74 -16.39
N LYS A 187 -12.18 6.95 -16.09
CA LYS A 187 -11.10 6.95 -17.11
C LYS A 187 -10.44 5.57 -17.30
N VAL A 188 -10.81 4.56 -16.51
CA VAL A 188 -10.25 3.21 -16.64
C VAL A 188 -10.80 2.54 -17.92
N PRO A 189 -9.93 2.05 -18.84
CA PRO A 189 -10.36 1.56 -20.16
C PRO A 189 -11.17 0.25 -20.23
N SER A 190 -11.60 -0.39 -19.14
CA SER A 190 -12.34 -1.67 -19.27
C SER A 190 -13.34 -2.00 -18.15
N ASN A 191 -14.54 -2.25 -18.65
CA ASN A 191 -15.77 -2.92 -18.21
C ASN A 191 -16.57 -2.42 -16.99
N PRO A 192 -17.82 -1.92 -17.19
CA PRO A 192 -18.62 -1.27 -16.20
C PRO A 192 -19.41 -2.30 -15.38
N LYS A 193 -18.85 -2.69 -14.25
CA LYS A 193 -19.66 -2.85 -13.05
C LYS A 193 -19.06 -1.95 -11.98
N VAL A 194 -19.11 -0.64 -12.23
CA VAL A 194 -19.19 0.32 -11.13
C VAL A 194 -20.55 0.05 -10.49
N SER A 195 -20.65 -1.06 -9.75
CA SER A 195 -21.71 -1.22 -8.79
C SER A 195 -21.58 -0.01 -7.88
N ASN A 196 -22.70 0.58 -7.52
CA ASN A 196 -22.77 1.62 -6.49
C ASN A 196 -22.43 1.00 -5.12
N MET A 197 -21.39 0.17 -5.02
CA MET A 197 -20.87 -0.27 -3.75
C MET A 197 -20.31 0.99 -3.11
N SER A 198 -21.01 1.44 -2.07
CA SER A 198 -20.76 2.68 -1.39
C SER A 198 -19.30 2.69 -0.98
N THR A 199 -18.48 3.53 -1.63
CA THR A 199 -17.08 3.79 -1.25
C THR A 199 -16.96 4.16 0.23
N SER A 200 -18.04 4.64 0.85
CA SER A 200 -18.12 4.88 2.28
C SER A 200 -18.10 3.60 3.12
N GLU A 201 -18.71 2.50 2.68
CA GLU A 201 -18.80 1.25 3.47
C GLU A 201 -17.44 0.54 3.52
N SER A 202 -16.78 0.38 2.37
CA SER A 202 -15.42 -0.17 2.32
C SER A 202 -14.43 0.68 3.12
N ALA A 203 -14.54 2.01 3.06
CA ALA A 203 -13.70 2.91 3.86
C ALA A 203 -13.93 2.76 5.38
N ILE A 204 -15.17 2.58 5.82
CA ILE A 204 -15.49 2.28 7.24
C ILE A 204 -14.88 0.94 7.63
N LYS A 205 -15.05 -0.10 6.80
CA LYS A 205 -14.48 -1.43 7.05
C LYS A 205 -12.95 -1.36 7.19
N PHE A 206 -12.27 -0.69 6.27
CA PHE A 206 -10.82 -0.55 6.28
C PHE A 206 -10.31 0.19 7.51
N ARG A 207 -10.98 1.29 7.90
CA ARG A 207 -10.67 2.02 9.15
C ARG A 207 -10.89 1.15 10.38
N SER A 208 -11.93 0.32 10.38
CA SER A 208 -12.17 -0.61 11.49
C SER A 208 -11.05 -1.64 11.60
N LEU A 209 -10.67 -2.28 10.48
CA LEU A 209 -9.63 -3.30 10.45
C LEU A 209 -8.30 -2.75 10.95
N ILE A 210 -7.85 -1.61 10.44
CA ILE A 210 -6.55 -1.04 10.83
C ILE A 210 -6.55 -0.54 12.29
N ASN A 211 -7.68 -0.02 12.79
CA ASN A 211 -7.79 0.37 14.19
C ASN A 211 -7.76 -0.83 15.13
N GLU A 212 -8.35 -1.96 14.74
CA GLU A 212 -8.24 -3.22 15.48
C GLU A 212 -6.78 -3.66 15.60
N VAL A 213 -6.00 -3.55 14.51
CA VAL A 213 -4.56 -3.86 14.57
C VAL A 213 -3.83 -2.93 15.53
N ARG A 214 -4.10 -1.62 15.47
CA ARG A 214 -3.47 -0.63 16.38
C ARG A 214 -3.81 -0.87 17.84
N GLU A 215 -5.06 -1.21 18.13
CA GLU A 215 -5.51 -1.51 19.49
C GLU A 215 -4.79 -2.76 20.00
N TYR A 216 -4.74 -3.81 19.18
CA TYR A 216 -3.98 -5.02 19.50
C TYR A 216 -2.50 -4.72 19.74
N GLU A 217 -1.87 -3.92 18.87
CA GLU A 217 -0.48 -3.52 19.01
C GLU A 217 -0.21 -2.77 20.30
N THR A 218 -1.01 -1.75 20.57
CA THR A 218 -0.85 -0.91 21.76
C THR A 218 -1.01 -1.74 23.03
N ASN A 219 -2.04 -2.60 23.08
CA ASN A 219 -2.29 -3.46 24.24
C ASN A 219 -1.17 -4.49 24.45
N THR A 220 -0.68 -5.09 23.37
CA THR A 220 0.37 -6.13 23.46
C THR A 220 1.73 -5.51 23.81
N ILE A 221 2.08 -4.37 23.23
CA ILE A 221 3.32 -3.64 23.58
C ILE A 221 3.29 -3.23 25.05
N ASN A 222 2.17 -2.69 25.55
CA ASN A 222 2.02 -2.35 26.96
C ASN A 222 2.15 -3.60 27.85
N HIS A 223 1.53 -4.72 27.44
CA HIS A 223 1.64 -5.98 28.17
C HIS A 223 3.09 -6.48 28.28
N ILE A 224 3.82 -6.53 27.17
CA ILE A 224 5.23 -6.96 27.12
C ILE A 224 6.09 -6.01 27.98
N HIS A 225 5.86 -4.70 27.86
CA HIS A 225 6.62 -3.70 28.62
C HIS A 225 6.36 -3.79 30.13
N GLU A 226 5.12 -4.00 30.57
CA GLU A 226 4.78 -4.04 32.00
C GLU A 226 5.08 -5.38 32.67
N ASN A 227 4.91 -6.49 31.96
CA ASN A 227 4.89 -7.83 32.57
C ASN A 227 6.15 -8.66 32.25
N VAL A 228 6.85 -8.35 31.17
CA VAL A 228 7.96 -9.18 30.65
C VAL A 228 9.27 -8.43 30.74
N MET A 229 9.31 -7.21 30.18
CA MET A 229 10.45 -6.32 30.26
C MET A 229 10.47 -5.60 31.62
N LYS A 230 11.10 -6.22 32.63
CA LYS A 230 11.41 -5.55 33.91
C LYS A 230 12.56 -4.55 33.75
N ILE A 231 12.40 -3.57 32.85
CA ILE A 231 13.40 -2.54 32.62
C ILE A 231 13.44 -1.64 33.86
N ASP A 232 14.40 -1.90 34.74
CA ASP A 232 14.80 -0.92 35.73
C ASP A 232 15.49 0.24 34.98
N LEU A 233 14.87 1.42 35.02
CA LEU A 233 15.40 2.66 34.46
C LEU A 233 16.76 3.06 35.08
N SER A 234 17.25 2.34 36.10
CA SER A 234 18.57 2.50 36.72
C SER A 234 19.75 2.05 35.84
N GLY A 235 19.51 1.36 34.71
CA GLY A 235 20.55 0.99 33.76
C GLY A 235 21.38 -0.24 34.14
N THR A 236 21.00 -0.97 35.19
CA THR A 236 21.54 -2.31 35.47
C THR A 236 20.51 -3.35 35.08
N ALA A 237 20.52 -3.76 33.82
CA ALA A 237 19.69 -4.87 33.34
C ALA A 237 20.31 -6.19 33.79
N ASP A 238 19.96 -6.65 34.99
CA ASP A 238 20.14 -8.05 35.39
C ASP A 238 18.84 -8.80 35.02
N MET A 239 18.61 -8.92 33.71
CA MET A 239 17.54 -9.76 33.17
C MET A 239 18.06 -11.20 33.21
N SER A 240 17.32 -12.11 33.85
CA SER A 240 17.70 -13.53 33.78
C SER A 240 17.56 -14.03 32.35
N GLU A 241 18.40 -14.98 31.95
CA GLU A 241 18.33 -15.66 30.65
C GLU A 241 16.90 -16.12 30.31
N ASP A 242 16.16 -16.66 31.29
CA ASP A 242 14.75 -17.05 31.14
C ASP A 242 13.82 -15.88 30.76
N ALA A 243 14.07 -14.68 31.31
CA ALA A 243 13.27 -13.49 31.01
C ALA A 243 13.60 -12.93 29.62
N GLU A 244 14.85 -13.07 29.17
CA GLU A 244 15.25 -12.74 27.80
C GLU A 244 14.59 -13.68 26.79
N ILE A 245 14.61 -14.99 27.06
CA ILE A 245 13.94 -16.00 26.22
C ILE A 245 12.44 -15.70 26.12
N GLN A 246 11.77 -15.46 27.25
CA GLN A 246 10.34 -15.13 27.26
C GLN A 246 10.04 -13.85 26.45
N THR A 247 10.89 -12.83 26.58
CA THR A 247 10.75 -11.59 25.81
C THR A 247 10.83 -11.84 24.30
N ILE A 248 11.78 -12.68 23.86
CA ILE A 248 11.95 -13.04 22.45
C ILE A 248 10.74 -13.83 21.93
N GLU A 249 10.25 -14.80 22.71
CA GLU A 249 9.08 -15.60 22.34
C GLU A 249 7.82 -14.75 22.19
N GLU A 250 7.53 -13.88 23.18
CA GLU A 250 6.37 -13.00 23.13
C GLU A 250 6.48 -11.97 22.00
N SER A 251 7.68 -11.43 21.76
CA SER A 251 7.93 -10.52 20.63
C SER A 251 7.71 -11.23 19.29
N ASN A 252 8.14 -12.48 19.16
CA ASN A 252 7.91 -13.27 17.95
C ASN A 252 6.42 -13.53 17.72
N ILE A 253 5.67 -13.91 18.76
CA ILE A 253 4.21 -14.12 18.66
C ILE A 253 3.52 -12.80 18.25
N PHE A 254 3.90 -11.71 18.89
CA PHE A 254 3.41 -10.37 18.59
C PHE A 254 3.62 -10.01 17.12
N TYR A 255 4.87 -10.05 16.63
CA TYR A 255 5.20 -9.69 15.26
C TYR A 255 4.53 -10.57 14.21
N ASN A 256 4.43 -11.89 14.45
CA ASN A 256 3.69 -12.79 13.57
C ASN A 256 2.20 -12.42 13.51
N THR A 257 1.58 -12.21 14.67
CA THR A 257 0.14 -11.90 14.76
C THR A 257 -0.19 -10.58 14.09
N VAL A 258 0.60 -9.54 14.34
CA VAL A 258 0.45 -8.23 13.68
C VAL A 258 0.63 -8.36 12.18
N THR A 259 1.68 -9.05 11.73
CA THR A 259 1.96 -9.26 10.32
C THR A 259 0.77 -9.92 9.61
N ASP A 260 0.16 -10.94 10.20
CA ASP A 260 -0.98 -11.63 9.60
C ASP A 260 -2.25 -10.76 9.57
N LYS A 261 -2.50 -9.96 10.61
CA LYS A 261 -3.56 -8.95 10.59
C LYS A 261 -3.36 -7.90 9.50
N ILE A 262 -2.13 -7.41 9.31
CA ILE A 262 -1.79 -6.45 8.25
C ILE A 262 -1.94 -7.07 6.86
N LYS A 263 -1.52 -8.33 6.67
CA LYS A 263 -1.79 -9.07 5.42
C LYS A 263 -3.29 -9.16 5.14
N GLY A 264 -4.10 -9.49 6.14
CA GLY A 264 -5.56 -9.55 6.02
C GLY A 264 -6.19 -8.20 5.63
N PHE A 265 -5.67 -7.11 6.20
CA PHE A 265 -6.05 -5.76 5.81
C PHE A 265 -5.68 -5.45 4.34
N HIS A 266 -4.44 -5.74 3.92
CA HIS A 266 -4.00 -5.54 2.53
C HIS A 266 -4.85 -6.34 1.55
N ASN A 267 -5.10 -7.63 1.84
CA ASN A 267 -5.96 -8.49 1.02
C ASN A 267 -7.37 -7.91 0.91
N SER A 268 -7.95 -7.42 2.01
CA SER A 268 -9.27 -6.77 1.99
C SER A 268 -9.32 -5.55 1.07
N VAL A 269 -8.26 -4.73 1.02
CA VAL A 269 -8.18 -3.55 0.14
C VAL A 269 -8.03 -3.98 -1.33
N ILE A 270 -7.16 -4.95 -1.60
CA ILE A 270 -6.91 -5.47 -2.94
C ILE A 270 -8.18 -6.09 -3.51
N GLU A 271 -8.87 -6.95 -2.75
CA GLU A 271 -10.12 -7.59 -3.16
C GLU A 271 -11.23 -6.59 -3.46
N ASP A 272 -11.37 -5.54 -2.65
CA ASP A 272 -12.34 -4.46 -2.91
C ASP A 272 -12.04 -3.76 -4.24
N CYS A 273 -10.77 -3.47 -4.50
CA CYS A 273 -10.35 -2.86 -5.77
C CYS A 273 -10.63 -3.80 -6.96
N MET A 274 -10.34 -5.10 -6.83
CA MET A 274 -10.62 -6.10 -7.87
C MET A 274 -12.11 -6.34 -8.09
N LYS A 275 -12.95 -6.22 -7.05
CA LYS A 275 -14.42 -6.29 -7.21
C LYS A 275 -14.95 -5.17 -8.11
N VAL A 276 -14.35 -3.99 -8.03
CA VAL A 276 -14.71 -2.83 -8.87
C VAL A 276 -14.10 -2.94 -10.27
N LEU A 277 -12.81 -3.30 -10.39
CA LEU A 277 -12.09 -3.36 -11.66
C LEU A 277 -12.32 -4.65 -12.45
N GLY A 278 -12.93 -5.66 -11.83
CA GLY A 278 -12.99 -7.03 -12.35
C GLY A 278 -11.72 -7.82 -12.02
N VAL A 279 -11.79 -9.14 -12.14
CA VAL A 279 -10.66 -10.06 -11.92
C VAL A 279 -9.72 -10.04 -13.13
N PRO A 280 -8.39 -10.04 -12.95
CA PRO A 280 -7.44 -10.13 -14.07
C PRO A 280 -7.63 -11.45 -14.83
N GLN A 281 -7.54 -11.41 -16.16
CA GLN A 281 -7.66 -12.60 -17.02
C GLN A 281 -6.32 -13.33 -17.21
N CYS A 282 -5.58 -13.55 -16.12
CA CYS A 282 -4.31 -14.29 -16.13
C CYS A 282 -4.03 -14.86 -14.73
N ARG A 283 -3.20 -15.89 -14.64
CA ARG A 283 -2.57 -16.27 -13.36
C ARG A 283 -1.66 -15.14 -12.88
N TYR A 284 -1.76 -14.84 -11.59
CA TYR A 284 -0.97 -13.81 -10.94
C TYR A 284 -0.71 -14.14 -9.47
N ALA A 285 0.30 -13.49 -8.92
CA ALA A 285 0.61 -13.46 -7.50
C ALA A 285 0.93 -12.03 -7.09
N ILE A 286 0.42 -11.59 -5.93
CA ILE A 286 0.80 -10.32 -5.31
C ILE A 286 1.73 -10.65 -4.15
N LEU A 287 2.95 -10.11 -4.22
CA LEU A 287 4.01 -10.38 -3.27
C LEU A 287 4.22 -9.15 -2.39
N GLY A 288 4.03 -9.31 -1.07
CA GLY A 288 4.37 -8.27 -0.10
C GLY A 288 5.89 -8.15 0.08
N HIS A 289 6.40 -6.93 0.25
CA HIS A 289 7.81 -6.64 0.46
C HIS A 289 8.06 -5.93 1.81
N GLY A 290 9.31 -5.53 2.05
CA GLY A 290 9.67 -4.70 3.20
C GLY A 290 9.43 -5.39 4.54
N SER A 291 8.88 -4.63 5.49
CA SER A 291 8.55 -5.13 6.83
C SER A 291 7.52 -6.26 6.78
N LEU A 292 6.61 -6.27 5.80
CA LEU A 292 5.63 -7.33 5.63
C LEU A 292 6.27 -8.68 5.30
N ALA A 293 7.29 -8.68 4.44
CA ALA A 293 8.02 -9.89 4.06
C ALA A 293 8.91 -10.43 5.20
N ARG A 294 9.48 -9.53 6.01
CA ARG A 294 10.34 -9.89 7.16
C ARG A 294 9.55 -10.21 8.43
N LYS A 295 8.23 -10.11 8.39
CA LYS A 295 7.33 -10.23 9.56
C LYS A 295 7.63 -9.20 10.65
N GLU A 296 8.00 -8.01 10.23
CA GLU A 296 8.27 -6.84 11.10
C GLU A 296 7.22 -5.74 10.86
N ALA A 297 6.13 -6.06 10.14
CA ALA A 297 5.11 -5.08 9.81
C ALA A 297 4.37 -4.63 11.06
N THR A 298 3.98 -3.35 11.05
CA THR A 298 3.17 -2.71 12.07
C THR A 298 1.97 -2.00 11.43
N ALA A 299 1.00 -1.53 12.22
CA ALA A 299 -0.13 -0.75 11.72
C ALA A 299 0.23 0.64 11.17
N TRP A 300 1.52 0.99 11.15
CA TRP A 300 2.08 2.19 10.55
C TRP A 300 3.11 1.89 9.45
N SER A 301 3.35 0.62 9.15
CA SER A 301 4.27 0.23 8.08
C SER A 301 3.75 0.63 6.70
N ASP A 302 4.69 0.88 5.78
CA ASP A 302 4.36 1.15 4.38
C ASP A 302 3.77 -0.09 3.70
N LEU A 303 2.84 0.14 2.77
CA LEU A 303 2.32 -0.90 1.88
C LEU A 303 3.26 -1.05 0.69
N GLU A 304 4.06 -2.10 0.70
CA GLU A 304 4.97 -2.44 -0.40
C GLU A 304 4.57 -3.78 -1.03
N PHE A 305 4.35 -3.80 -2.34
CA PHE A 305 4.01 -5.02 -3.07
C PHE A 305 4.50 -5.00 -4.52
N SER A 306 4.70 -6.19 -5.07
CA SER A 306 4.90 -6.43 -6.50
C SER A 306 3.84 -7.36 -7.04
N VAL A 307 3.55 -7.26 -8.33
CA VAL A 307 2.68 -8.19 -9.03
C VAL A 307 3.51 -9.03 -9.98
N LEU A 308 3.46 -10.35 -9.80
CA LEU A 308 3.94 -11.32 -10.77
C LEU A 308 2.73 -11.86 -11.54
N TYR A 309 2.84 -11.99 -12.87
CA TYR A 309 1.80 -12.57 -13.70
C TYR A 309 2.42 -13.47 -14.76
N ASP A 310 1.67 -14.49 -15.19
CA ASP A 310 2.13 -15.42 -16.23
C ASP A 310 1.83 -14.85 -17.63
N PRO A 311 2.86 -14.49 -18.44
CA PRO A 311 2.65 -13.95 -19.78
C PRO A 311 2.34 -15.03 -20.83
N THR A 312 2.50 -16.32 -20.50
CA THR A 312 2.38 -17.43 -21.48
C THR A 312 0.93 -17.81 -21.79
N GLU A 313 -0.03 -17.39 -20.96
CA GLU A 313 -1.45 -17.72 -21.11
C GLU A 313 -2.19 -16.86 -22.15
N LYS A 314 -1.51 -15.87 -22.73
CA LYS A 314 -2.12 -14.89 -23.64
C LYS A 314 -1.21 -14.64 -24.83
N SER A 315 -1.81 -14.25 -25.95
CA SER A 315 -1.05 -13.76 -27.09
C SER A 315 -0.26 -12.49 -26.71
N PRO A 316 0.88 -12.23 -27.37
CA PRO A 316 1.71 -11.06 -27.10
C PRO A 316 0.93 -9.73 -27.12
N GLU A 317 -0.11 -9.60 -27.95
CA GLU A 317 -0.95 -8.39 -27.99
C GLU A 317 -1.74 -8.12 -26.70
N HIS A 318 -2.07 -9.15 -25.91
CA HIS A 318 -2.84 -9.02 -24.66
C HIS A 318 -1.97 -8.82 -23.42
N VAL A 319 -0.64 -8.94 -23.54
CA VAL A 319 0.29 -8.72 -22.41
C VAL A 319 0.26 -7.26 -21.95
N GLU A 320 0.09 -6.31 -22.88
CA GLU A 320 -0.02 -4.90 -22.51
C GLU A 320 -1.34 -4.56 -21.82
N ASP A 321 -2.44 -5.26 -22.16
CA ASP A 321 -3.72 -5.12 -21.45
C ASP A 321 -3.61 -5.58 -19.99
N ILE A 322 -2.92 -6.70 -19.74
CA ILE A 322 -2.65 -7.21 -18.39
C ILE A 322 -1.80 -6.21 -17.60
N LYS A 323 -0.74 -5.67 -18.20
CA LYS A 323 0.08 -4.64 -17.53
C LYS A 323 -0.73 -3.38 -17.25
N ALA A 324 -1.58 -2.96 -18.19
CA ALA A 324 -2.44 -1.80 -18.01
C ALA A 324 -3.42 -2.02 -16.85
N TYR A 325 -4.03 -3.21 -16.75
CA TYR A 325 -4.87 -3.60 -15.63
C TYR A 325 -4.13 -3.48 -14.28
N PHE A 326 -2.95 -4.10 -14.15
CA PHE A 326 -2.22 -4.06 -12.87
C PHE A 326 -1.69 -2.65 -12.53
N ARG A 327 -1.35 -1.83 -13.52
CA ARG A 327 -1.03 -0.41 -13.29
C ARG A 327 -2.23 0.35 -12.73
N VAL A 328 -3.43 0.13 -13.30
CA VAL A 328 -4.66 0.74 -12.80
C VAL A 328 -4.98 0.23 -11.39
N LEU A 329 -4.88 -1.08 -11.14
CA LEU A 329 -5.09 -1.67 -9.82
C LEU A 329 -4.18 -1.04 -8.77
N ALA A 330 -2.89 -0.91 -9.06
CA ALA A 330 -1.93 -0.31 -8.14
C ALA A 330 -2.27 1.16 -7.82
N HIS A 331 -2.62 1.96 -8.83
CA HIS A 331 -3.08 3.33 -8.60
C HIS A 331 -4.36 3.39 -7.78
N TYR A 332 -5.30 2.45 -7.99
CA TYR A 332 -6.56 2.43 -7.26
C TYR A 332 -6.35 2.09 -5.78
N ILE A 333 -5.53 1.07 -5.51
CA ILE A 333 -5.10 0.72 -4.14
C ILE A 333 -4.47 1.94 -3.46
N HIS A 334 -3.57 2.66 -4.13
CA HIS A 334 -2.98 3.88 -3.57
C HIS A 334 -4.03 4.94 -3.24
N ILE A 335 -5.01 5.19 -4.12
CA ILE A 335 -6.09 6.15 -3.86
C ILE A 335 -6.91 5.72 -2.63
N LYS A 336 -7.26 4.43 -2.51
CA LYS A 336 -8.01 3.89 -1.36
C LYS A 336 -7.25 4.08 -0.05
N ILE A 337 -5.97 3.69 -0.02
CA ILE A 337 -5.12 3.82 1.16
C ILE A 337 -4.95 5.29 1.55
N LEU A 338 -4.70 6.18 0.58
CA LEU A 338 -4.61 7.62 0.84
C LEU A 338 -5.92 8.19 1.42
N ASN A 339 -7.08 7.71 0.95
CA ASN A 339 -8.40 8.15 1.43
C ASN A 339 -8.76 7.64 2.84
N LEU A 340 -8.04 6.64 3.37
CA LEU A 340 -8.11 6.34 4.82
C LEU A 340 -7.57 7.51 5.65
N ALA A 341 -6.76 8.38 5.02
CA ALA A 341 -6.19 9.59 5.58
C ALA A 341 -5.29 9.35 6.79
N GLU A 342 -4.80 8.14 7.00
CA GLU A 342 -4.05 7.74 8.20
C GLU A 342 -2.57 8.12 8.11
N THR A 343 -1.97 7.98 6.94
CA THR A 343 -0.58 8.34 6.70
C THR A 343 -0.48 9.76 6.15
N LEU A 344 0.35 10.59 6.79
CA LEU A 344 0.84 11.81 6.16
C LEU A 344 1.86 11.40 5.10
N PRO A 345 1.66 11.71 3.81
CA PRO A 345 2.78 11.72 2.90
C PRO A 345 3.73 12.81 3.41
N TYR A 346 4.82 12.41 4.07
CA TYR A 346 5.97 13.27 4.33
C TYR A 346 6.67 13.68 3.02
N CYS A 347 6.19 13.19 1.87
CA CYS A 347 6.69 13.52 0.55
C CYS A 347 6.10 14.83 0.02
N LEU A 348 6.73 15.94 0.39
CA LEU A 348 6.96 17.08 -0.52
C LEU A 348 8.35 17.67 -0.30
#